data_AF-A0A6J4Y9E0-F1
#
_entry.id   AF-A0A6J4Y9E0-F1
#
_cell.length_a   1.000
_cell.length_b   1.000
_cell.length_c   1.000
_cell.angle_alpha   90.00
_cell.angle_beta   90.00
_cell.angle_gamma   90.00
#
_symmetry.space_group_name_H-M   'P 1'
#
loop_
_entity.id
_entity.type
_entity.pdbx_description
1 polymer ?
#
loop_
_entity_poly.entity_id
_entity_poly.type
_entity_poly.pdbx_seq_one_letter_code
_entity_poly.pdbx_strand_id
1 'polypeptide(L)'
;MQRPMNHATSPWIKTVSLSPPSLQDNTADAERLISALKTALQTDDPIQIDLDLIKKLPDILRQNNFSVRCILFKEPAHKLKIDQNKLQNCRSNILNLVNVL
;
A
#
# COMPACT_ATOMS: atom_id res chain seq x y z
N MET A 1 11.92 36.12 -4.22
CA MET A 1 11.67 34.99 -3.31
C MET A 1 11.05 33.86 -4.11
N GLN A 2 11.82 32.82 -4.44
CA GLN A 2 11.30 31.65 -5.17
C GLN A 2 10.70 30.67 -4.16
N ARG A 3 9.45 30.26 -4.38
CA ARG A 3 8.81 29.13 -3.68
C ARG A 3 9.68 27.88 -3.90
N PRO A 4 9.95 27.04 -2.89
CA PRO A 4 10.58 25.75 -3.13
C PRO A 4 9.63 24.89 -3.97
N MET A 5 10.13 24.39 -5.10
CA MET A 5 9.43 23.44 -5.95
C MET A 5 9.10 22.18 -5.16
N ASN A 6 7.81 21.84 -5.15
CA ASN A 6 7.32 20.53 -4.80
C ASN A 6 7.94 19.50 -5.75
N HIS A 7 8.85 18.66 -5.25
CA HIS A 7 9.18 17.41 -5.93
C HIS A 7 7.93 16.53 -5.88
N ALA A 8 7.04 16.70 -6.85
CA ALA A 8 5.92 15.81 -7.08
C ALA A 8 6.50 14.45 -7.50
N THR A 9 6.85 13.62 -6.52
CA THR A 9 7.17 12.22 -6.76
C THR A 9 5.88 11.55 -7.23
N SER A 10 5.83 11.16 -8.51
CA SER A 10 4.68 10.46 -9.06
C SER A 10 4.37 9.24 -8.20
N PRO A 11 3.14 9.08 -7.69
CA PRO A 11 2.78 7.93 -6.88
C PRO A 11 2.97 6.63 -7.66
N TRP A 12 3.59 5.64 -7.04
CA TRP A 12 3.72 4.31 -7.62
C TRP A 12 2.51 3.46 -7.25
N ILE A 13 1.74 3.06 -8.25
CA ILE A 13 0.61 2.15 -8.07
C ILE A 13 1.11 0.70 -8.29
N LYS A 14 0.89 -0.17 -7.31
CA LYS A 14 1.28 -1.58 -7.36
C LYS A 14 0.13 -2.48 -6.92
N THR A 15 -0.24 -3.42 -7.76
CA THR A 15 -1.13 -4.51 -7.39
C THR A 15 -0.30 -5.69 -6.89
N VAL A 16 -0.63 -6.21 -5.72
CA VAL A 16 0.04 -7.37 -5.11
C VAL A 16 -0.99 -8.41 -4.66
N SER A 17 -0.63 -9.68 -4.80
CA SER A 17 -1.39 -10.81 -4.28
C SER A 17 -0.58 -11.47 -3.17
N LEU A 18 -1.23 -11.66 -2.02
CA LEU A 18 -0.62 -12.20 -0.81
C LEU A 18 -1.18 -13.61 -0.58
N SER A 19 -0.36 -14.53 -0.07
CA SER A 19 -0.85 -15.82 0.40
C SER A 19 -1.75 -15.61 1.62
N PRO A 20 -2.97 -16.17 1.67
CA PRO A 20 -3.80 -16.11 2.88
C PRO A 20 -3.09 -16.71 4.09
N PRO A 21 -3.42 -16.28 5.33
CA PRO A 21 -2.85 -16.87 6.53
C PRO A 21 -3.21 -18.36 6.63
N SER A 22 -2.29 -19.14 7.18
CA SER A 22 -2.47 -20.57 7.44
C SER A 22 -1.92 -20.95 8.82
N LEU A 23 -2.18 -22.17 9.30
CA LEU A 23 -1.60 -22.63 10.57
C LEU A 23 -0.06 -22.66 10.53
N GLN A 24 0.52 -22.92 9.35
CA GLN A 24 1.98 -22.95 9.13
C GLN A 24 2.57 -21.56 8.88
N ASP A 25 1.76 -20.58 8.47
CA ASP A 25 2.17 -19.20 8.23
C ASP A 25 1.13 -18.22 8.82
N ASN A 26 1.41 -17.81 10.06
CA ASN A 26 0.62 -16.83 10.81
C ASN A 26 1.29 -15.44 10.81
N THR A 27 2.05 -15.11 9.76
CA THR A 27 2.68 -13.79 9.61
C THR A 27 1.63 -12.70 9.67
N ALA A 28 1.89 -11.64 10.46
CA ALA A 28 1.02 -10.50 10.60
C ALA A 28 0.70 -9.85 9.23
N ASP A 29 -0.54 -9.39 9.05
CA ASP A 29 -1.03 -8.85 7.78
C ASP A 29 -0.17 -7.70 7.24
N ALA A 30 0.31 -6.82 8.13
CA ALA A 30 1.19 -5.72 7.75
C ALA A 30 2.53 -6.21 7.21
N GLU A 31 3.15 -7.17 7.88
CA GLU A 31 4.44 -7.74 7.47
C GLU A 31 4.30 -8.50 6.14
N ARG A 32 3.19 -9.25 5.99
CA ARG A 32 2.85 -9.94 4.75
C ARG A 32 2.74 -8.97 3.57
N LEU A 33 2.10 -7.83 3.76
CA LEU A 33 1.96 -6.79 2.74
C LEU A 33 3.31 -6.12 2.41
N ILE A 34 4.10 -5.78 3.43
CA ILE A 34 5.42 -5.17 3.26
C ILE A 34 6.33 -6.09 2.45
N SER A 35 6.38 -7.38 2.80
CA SER A 35 7.17 -8.38 2.08
C SER A 35 6.77 -8.46 0.60
N ALA A 36 5.47 -8.58 0.31
CA ALA A 36 4.96 -8.62 -1.06
C ALA A 36 5.30 -7.36 -1.86
N LEU A 37 5.22 -6.17 -1.25
CA LEU A 37 5.56 -4.90 -1.89
C LEU A 37 7.05 -4.76 -2.16
N LYS A 38 7.91 -5.15 -1.20
CA LYS A 38 9.37 -5.16 -1.41
C LYS A 38 9.78 -6.04 -2.58
N THR A 39 9.20 -7.25 -2.67
CA THR A 39 9.41 -8.13 -3.83
C THR A 39 8.92 -7.48 -5.14
N ALA A 40 7.72 -6.89 -5.15
CA ALA A 40 7.15 -6.26 -6.35
C ALA A 40 7.87 -4.97 -6.80
N LEU A 41 8.58 -4.32 -5.89
CA LEU A 41 9.35 -3.09 -6.13
C LEU A 41 10.85 -3.35 -6.29
N GLN A 42 11.33 -4.56 -5.97
CA GLN A 42 12.75 -4.91 -5.95
C GLN A 42 13.57 -3.92 -5.12
N THR A 43 13.10 -3.66 -3.90
CA THR A 43 13.71 -2.68 -3.00
C THR A 43 13.81 -3.20 -1.58
N ASP A 44 14.89 -2.81 -0.92
CA ASP A 44 15.08 -3.00 0.52
C ASP A 44 14.66 -1.79 1.35
N ASP A 45 14.25 -0.69 0.69
CA ASP A 45 13.83 0.55 1.34
C ASP A 45 12.72 0.27 2.39
N PRO A 46 12.76 0.95 3.55
CA PRO A 46 11.71 0.79 4.55
C PRO A 46 10.34 1.21 4.00
N ILE A 47 9.36 0.32 4.13
CA ILE A 47 7.95 0.61 3.84
C ILE A 47 7.24 0.89 5.16
N GLN A 48 6.66 2.08 5.29
CA GLN A 48 5.88 2.49 6.44
C GLN A 48 4.39 2.44 6.11
N ILE A 49 3.61 1.87 7.02
CA ILE A 49 2.16 1.81 6.96
C ILE A 49 1.63 2.57 8.17
N ASP A 50 0.76 3.55 7.94
CA ASP A 50 0.17 4.33 9.04
C ASP A 50 -0.67 3.41 9.95
N LEU A 51 -0.64 3.68 11.26
CA LEU A 51 -1.25 2.81 12.28
C LEU A 51 -2.75 2.59 12.05
N ASP A 52 -3.47 3.61 11.59
CA ASP A 52 -4.91 3.49 11.34
C ASP A 52 -5.22 2.62 10.11
N LEU A 53 -4.31 2.55 9.14
CA LEU A 53 -4.40 1.60 8.04
C LEU A 53 -4.10 0.18 8.52
N ILE A 54 -3.09 0.00 9.39
CA ILE A 54 -2.77 -1.32 9.99
C ILE A 54 -4.00 -1.90 10.70
N LYS A 55 -4.78 -1.09 11.42
CA LYS A 55 -6.01 -1.53 12.10
C LYS A 55 -7.08 -2.06 11.13
N LYS A 56 -7.17 -1.47 9.94
CA LYS A 56 -8.18 -1.83 8.91
C LYS A 56 -7.69 -2.91 7.94
N LEU A 57 -6.38 -3.12 7.88
CA LEU A 57 -5.73 -3.98 6.90
C LEU A 57 -6.26 -5.42 6.90
N PRO A 58 -6.52 -6.09 8.04
CA PRO A 58 -7.02 -7.47 8.03
C PRO A 58 -8.35 -7.60 7.30
N ASP A 59 -9.27 -6.66 7.49
CA ASP A 59 -10.58 -6.67 6.83
C ASP A 59 -10.45 -6.37 5.34
N ILE A 60 -9.62 -5.39 4.98
CA ILE A 60 -9.35 -5.05 3.58
C ILE A 60 -8.78 -6.26 2.84
N LEU A 61 -7.79 -6.94 3.41
CA LEU A 61 -7.18 -8.12 2.78
C LEU A 61 -8.21 -9.24 2.59
N ARG A 62 -8.99 -9.58 3.62
CA ARG A 62 -9.99 -10.66 3.54
C ARG A 62 -11.09 -10.36 2.51
N GLN A 63 -11.63 -9.15 2.51
CA GLN A 63 -12.68 -8.73 1.56
C GLN A 63 -12.20 -8.76 0.11
N ASN A 64 -10.89 -8.61 -0.12
CA ASN A 64 -10.30 -8.60 -1.46
C ASN A 64 -9.60 -9.92 -1.82
N ASN A 65 -9.89 -11.01 -1.10
CA ASN A 65 -9.23 -12.31 -1.28
C ASN A 65 -7.69 -12.20 -1.33
N PHE A 66 -7.13 -11.35 -0.47
CA PHE A 66 -5.70 -11.08 -0.36
C PHE A 66 -5.05 -10.54 -1.65
N SER A 67 -5.81 -9.87 -2.53
CA SER A 67 -5.30 -9.17 -3.70
C SER A 67 -5.65 -7.68 -3.65
N VAL A 68 -4.66 -6.81 -3.50
CA VAL A 68 -4.86 -5.37 -3.24
C VAL A 68 -4.02 -4.49 -4.15
N ARG A 69 -4.53 -3.28 -4.44
CA ARG A 69 -3.81 -2.25 -5.19
C ARG A 69 -3.33 -1.16 -4.23
N CYS A 70 -2.03 -1.07 -4.02
CA CYS A 70 -1.39 -0.10 -3.16
C CYS A 70 -0.94 1.13 -3.97
N ILE A 71 -1.08 2.32 -3.38
CA ILE A 71 -0.47 3.54 -3.88
C ILE A 71 0.64 3.93 -2.90
N LEU A 72 1.87 4.03 -3.42
CA LEU A 72 3.06 4.31 -2.65
C LEU A 72 3.63 5.69 -3.00
N PHE A 73 4.11 6.38 -1.98
CA PHE A 73 4.80 7.66 -2.11
C PHE A 73 6.21 7.55 -1.55
N LYS A 74 7.19 8.15 -2.24
CA LYS A 74 8.56 8.24 -1.74
C LYS A 74 8.71 9.48 -0.88
N GLU A 75 9.06 9.26 0.38
CA GLU A 75 9.48 10.30 1.31
C GLU A 75 10.93 10.70 1.03
N PRO A 76 11.32 11.96 1.30
CA PRO A 76 12.69 12.45 1.13
C PRO A 76 13.77 11.63 1.85
N ALA A 77 13.38 10.88 2.89
CA ALA A 77 14.26 10.03 3.69
C ALA A 77 14.40 8.58 3.17
N HIS A 78 14.18 8.31 1.88
CA HIS A 78 14.21 6.96 1.29
C HIS A 78 13.23 5.97 1.94
N LYS A 79 12.05 6.45 2.33
CA LYS A 79 10.98 5.61 2.88
C LYS A 79 9.80 5.61 1.93
N LEU A 80 9.14 4.46 1.79
CA LEU A 80 7.88 4.37 1.05
C LEU A 80 6.72 4.39 2.03
N LYS A 81 5.71 5.23 1.78
CA LYS A 81 4.47 5.23 2.57
C LYS A 81 3.30 4.73 1.75
N ILE A 82 2.47 3.88 2.34
CA ILE A 82 1.16 3.53 1.78
C ILE A 82 0.15 4.55 2.29
N ASP A 83 -0.48 5.27 1.37
CA ASP A 83 -1.51 6.23 1.73
C ASP A 83 -2.80 5.50 2.15
N GLN A 84 -3.25 5.80 3.37
CA GLN A 84 -4.45 5.25 4.01
C GLN A 84 -5.75 5.44 3.21
N ASN A 85 -5.81 6.43 2.33
CA ASN A 85 -6.97 6.76 1.50
C ASN A 85 -6.89 6.17 0.08
N LYS A 86 -5.86 5.38 -0.23
CA LYS A 86 -5.53 4.96 -1.61
C LYS A 86 -5.24 3.46 -1.79
N LEU A 87 -5.53 2.61 -0.80
CA LEU A 87 -5.53 1.16 -0.98
C LEU A 87 -6.84 0.73 -1.68
N GLN A 88 -6.75 0.35 -2.96
CA GLN A 88 -7.92 0.22 -3.84
C GLN A 88 -8.21 -1.25 -4.21
N ASN A 89 -9.50 -1.54 -4.34
CA ASN A 89 -10.07 -2.84 -4.67
C ASN A 89 -9.77 -3.23 -6.14
N CYS A 90 -9.48 -4.50 -6.42
CA CYS A 90 -9.26 -4.98 -7.80
C CYS A 90 -10.54 -5.47 -8.51
N ARG A 91 -11.71 -5.50 -7.83
CA ARG A 91 -12.97 -6.06 -8.34
C ARG A 91 -14.12 -5.07 -8.57
N SER A 92 -13.94 -3.76 -8.40
CA SER A 92 -14.98 -2.77 -8.77
C SER A 92 -14.47 -1.78 -9.80
N ASN A 93 -15.05 -1.85 -11.00
CA ASN A 93 -14.75 -1.00 -12.15
C ASN A 93 -15.42 0.38 -12.08
N ILE A 94 -16.24 0.68 -11.09
CA ILE A 94 -16.97 1.94 -10.92
C ILE A 94 -17.15 2.12 -9.41
N LEU A 95 -16.98 3.32 -8.87
CA LEU A 95 -16.98 3.70 -7.42
C LEU A 95 -15.62 3.68 -6.71
N ASN A 96 -14.78 4.68 -7.00
CA ASN A 96 -14.24 5.59 -5.97
C ASN A 96 -13.37 6.69 -6.61
N LEU A 97 -13.91 7.34 -7.63
CA LEU A 97 -13.33 8.55 -8.25
C LEU A 97 -13.55 9.81 -7.39
N VAL A 98 -14.18 9.72 -6.21
CA VAL A 98 -14.71 10.92 -5.54
C VAL A 98 -13.69 11.70 -4.71
N ASN A 99 -12.51 11.16 -4.37
CA ASN A 99 -11.52 11.91 -3.57
C ASN A 99 -10.14 12.03 -4.22
N VAL A 100 -10.12 12.39 -5.51
CA VAL A 100 -8.88 12.78 -6.21
C VAL A 100 -9.09 14.07 -7.02
N LEU A 101 -9.51 15.13 -6.34
CA LEU A 101 -9.13 16.50 -6.69
C LEU A 101 -8.67 17.21 -5.42
#